data_AF-A0A6V7IK27-F1
#
_entry.id   AF-A0A6V7IK27-F1
#
_cell.length_a   1.000
_cell.length_b   1.000
_cell.length_c   1.000
_cell.angle_alpha   90.00
_cell.angle_beta   90.00
_cell.angle_gamma   90.00
#
_symmetry.space_group_name_H-M   'P 1'
#
loop_
_entity.id
_entity.type
_entity.pdbx_description
1 polymer ?
#
loop_
_entity_poly.entity_id
_entity_poly.type
_entity_poly.pdbx_seq_one_letter_code
_entity_poly.pdbx_strand_id
1 'polypeptide(L)' 'VIDCDQIVVGDLIKVSRDEDVPCDIILLYSSEANGSCYVTTSNLDGETNLK' A
#
# COMPACT_ATOMS: atom_id res chain seq x y z
N VAL A 1 5.31 8.42 -13.02
CA VAL A 1 5.46 7.21 -12.17
C VAL A 1 6.88 7.26 -11.66
N ILE A 2 7.07 7.25 -10.34
CA ILE A 2 8.40 7.22 -9.73
C ILE A 2 8.77 5.74 -9.64
N ASP A 3 9.95 5.37 -10.10
CA ASP A 3 10.42 3.99 -10.00
C ASP A 3 10.72 3.67 -8.53
N CYS A 4 10.44 2.43 -8.09
CA CYS A 4 10.50 2.06 -6.67
C CYS A 4 11.89 2.29 -6.05
N ASP A 5 12.96 2.19 -6.84
CA ASP A 5 14.34 2.43 -6.42
C ASP A 5 14.68 3.91 -6.19
N GLN A 6 13.79 4.83 -6.59
CA GLN A 6 13.92 6.27 -6.36
C GLN A 6 13.18 6.77 -5.12
N ILE A 7 12.39 5.92 -4.46
CA ILE A 7 11.63 6.28 -3.25
C ILE A 7 12.58 6.40 -2.05
N VAL A 8 12.50 7.51 -1.32
CA VAL A 8 13.29 7.76 -0.11
C VAL A 8 12.43 7.96 1.14
N VAL A 9 13.03 7.76 2.31
CA VAL A 9 12.35 7.94 3.60
C VAL A 9 11.84 9.39 3.71
N GLY A 10 10.53 9.54 3.93
CA GLY A 10 9.85 10.83 4.02
C GLY A 10 9.01 11.20 2.80
N ASP A 11 9.09 10.42 1.72
CA ASP A 11 8.25 10.62 0.54
C ASP A 11 6.77 10.34 0.85
N LEU A 12 5.90 11.18 0.29
CA LEU A 12 4.46 10.94 0.30
C LEU A 12 4.07 10.18 -0.97
N ILE A 13 3.62 8.94 -0.79
CA ILE A 13 3.18 8.09 -1.89
C ILE A 13 1.66 7.93 -1.88
N LYS A 14 1.08 7.80 -3.07
CA LYS A 14 -0.32 7.43 -3.28
C LYS A 14 -0.35 6.09 -4.00
N VAL A 15 -0.95 5.09 -3.37
CA VAL A 15 -1.17 3.76 -3.96
C VAL A 15 -2.62 3.67 -4.41
N SER A 16 -2.83 3.22 -5.65
CA SER A 16 -4.17 3.00 -6.19
C SER A 16 -4.66 1.57 -5.92
N ARG A 17 -5.96 1.33 -6.11
CA ARG A 17 -6.52 -0.02 -5.98
C ARG A 17 -5.80 -0.98 -6.93
N ASP A 18 -5.53 -2.18 -6.45
CA ASP A 18 -4.87 -3.28 -7.17
C ASP A 18 -3.41 -3.01 -7.58
N GLU A 19 -2.75 -2.01 -6.98
CA GLU A 19 -1.30 -1.79 -7.09
C GLU A 19 -0.54 -2.44 -5.93
N ASP A 20 0.67 -2.94 -6.23
CA ASP A 20 1.58 -3.44 -5.19
C ASP A 20 2.15 -2.27 -4.38
N VAL A 21 2.29 -2.48 -3.07
CA VAL A 21 2.92 -1.52 -2.17
C VAL A 21 4.45 -1.61 -2.35
N PRO A 22 5.15 -0.51 -2.69
CA PRO A 22 6.54 -0.57 -3.13
C PRO A 22 7.56 -0.77 -1.99
N CYS A 23 7.19 -0.41 -0.76
CA CYS A 23 8.02 -0.49 0.44
C CYS A 23 7.15 -0.42 1.70
N ASP A 24 7.73 -0.66 2.88
CA ASP A 24 7.03 -0.49 4.15
C ASP A 24 6.62 0.98 4.35
N ILE A 25 5.33 1.19 4.60
CA ILE A 25 4.71 2.53 4.66
C ILE A 25 3.80 2.67 5.87
N ILE A 26 3.47 3.91 6.21
CA ILE A 26 2.46 4.24 7.21
C ILE A 26 1.22 4.76 6.48
N LEU A 27 0.06 4.14 6.73
CA LEU A 27 -1.20 4.61 6.19
C LEU A 27 -1.59 5.94 6.85
N LEU A 28 -1.66 7.01 6.05
CA LEU A 28 -2.09 8.33 6.51
C LEU A 28 -3.53 8.65 6.14
N TYR A 29 -4.00 8.15 5.00
CA TYR A 29 -5.34 8.42 4.46
C TYR A 29 -5.80 7.28 3.56
N SER A 30 -7.10 7.01 3.55
CA SER A 30 -7.77 6.09 2.62
C SER A 30 -8.96 6.79 1.95
N SER A 31 -9.22 6.42 0.69
CA SER A 31 -10.39 6.89 -0.06
C SER A 31 -11.72 6.29 0.41
N GLU A 32 -11.69 5.22 1.21
CA GLU A 32 -12.90 4.63 1.77
C GLU A 32 -13.51 5.55 2.83
N ALA A 33 -14.84 5.65 2.86
CA ALA A 33 -15.55 6.62 3.69
C ALA A 33 -15.31 6.46 5.20
N ASN A 34 -14.96 5.26 5.65
CA ASN A 34 -14.63 4.95 7.04
C ASN A 34 -13.13 5.10 7.36
N GLY A 35 -12.30 5.51 6.38
CA GLY A 35 -10.85 5.59 6.53
C GLY A 35 -10.13 4.24 6.55
N SER A 36 -10.84 3.12 6.35
CA SER A 36 -10.23 1.79 6.29
C SER A 36 -9.49 1.60 4.96
N CYS A 37 -8.38 0.87 5.00
CA CYS A 37 -7.68 0.38 3.83
C CYS A 37 -7.62 -1.14 3.95
N TYR A 38 -7.81 -1.83 2.83
CA TYR A 38 -7.77 -3.29 2.79
C TYR A 38 -6.58 -3.74 1.96
N VAL A 39 -5.83 -4.71 2.47
CA VAL A 39 -4.65 -5.24 1.78
C VAL A 39 -4.71 -6.77 1.73
N THR A 40 -4.10 -7.35 0.70
CA THR A 40 -3.93 -8.79 0.58
C THR A 40 -2.48 -9.13 0.85
N THR A 41 -2.23 -10.06 1.76
CA THR A 41 -0.87 -10.51 2.12
C THR A 41 -0.45 -11.81 1.43
N SER A 42 -1.24 -12.32 0.46
CA SER A 42 -0.97 -13.55 -0.30
C SER A 42 0.48 -13.72 -0.74
N ASN A 43 1.15 -12.64 -1.17
CA ASN A 43 2.53 -12.69 -1.65
C ASN A 43 3.58 -12.85 -0.52
N LEU A 44 3.21 -12.56 0.73
CA LEU A 44 4.07 -12.60 1.91
C LEU A 44 3.84 -13.86 2.75
N ASP A 45 2.58 -14.26 2.94
CA ASP A 45 2.19 -15.37 3.83
C ASP A 45 1.26 -16.41 3.18
N GLY A 46 0.80 -16.19 1.95
CA GLY A 46 -0.12 -17.08 1.24
C GLY A 46 -1.59 -16.92 1.62
N GLU A 47 -1.96 -15.93 2.45
CA GLU A 47 -3.34 -15.70 2.84
C GLU A 47 -4.13 -14.93 1.77
N THR A 48 -5.25 -15.49 1.31
CA THR A 48 -6.12 -14.90 0.27
C THR A 48 -7.18 -13.94 0.80
N ASN A 49 -7.28 -13.78 2.12
CA ASN A 49 -8.24 -12.88 2.74
C ASN A 49 -7.73 -11.44 2.71
N LEU A 50 -8.66 -10.49 2.60
CA LEU A 50 -8.37 -9.08 2.84
C LEU A 50 -8.16 -8.85 4.34
N LYS A 51 -7.10 -8.13 4.66
CA LYS A 51 -6.79 -7.62 6.00
C LYS A 51 -7.22 -6.17 6.13
#